data_AF-A0A8G2BH22-F1
#
_entry.id   AF-A0A8G2BH22-F1
#
_cell.length_a   1.000
_cell.length_b   1.000
_cell.length_c   1.000
_cell.angle_alpha   90.00
_cell.angle_beta   90.00
_cell.angle_gamma   90.00
#
_symmetry.space_group_name_H-M   'P 1'
#
loop_
_entity.id
_entity.type
_entity.pdbx_description
1 polymer ?
#
loop_
_entity_poly.entity_id
_entity_poly.type
_entity_poly.pdbx_seq_one_letter_code
_entity_poly.pdbx_strand_id
1 'polypeptide(L)'
;MNAIRTILLVAALLGLGAGPASAETSPSLTEKAALQAAMQRHIDRTLVDGAILHLDRASGEVQRLHPVTAHPMILIYGEHFVLCFDFRDDAGNNVPIDYYMARQGGSYTVFHTAVADRALLQDLMAAGKVTR
;
A
#
# COMPACT_ATOMS: atom_id res chain seq x y z
N MET A 1 11.36 -13.80 72.55
CA MET A 1 11.26 -12.71 71.57
C MET A 1 12.54 -12.70 70.76
N ASN A 2 12.54 -13.22 69.52
CA ASN A 2 13.65 -13.08 68.58
C ASN A 2 13.08 -13.03 67.16
N ALA A 3 13.46 -11.99 66.43
CA ALA A 3 12.82 -11.50 65.22
C ALA A 3 12.94 -12.47 64.03
N ILE A 4 11.81 -12.68 63.35
CA ILE A 4 11.67 -13.48 62.14
C ILE A 4 12.27 -12.70 60.97
N ARG A 5 13.25 -13.32 60.30
CA ARG A 5 13.82 -12.89 59.02
C ARG A 5 12.76 -13.05 57.93
N THR A 6 12.32 -11.94 57.33
CA THR A 6 11.47 -11.97 56.13
C THR A 6 12.34 -11.70 54.91
N ILE A 7 12.59 -12.76 54.12
CA ILE A 7 13.16 -12.65 52.78
C ILE A 7 12.00 -12.37 51.83
N LEU A 8 11.98 -11.19 51.20
CA LEU A 8 11.04 -10.87 50.13
C LEU A 8 11.60 -11.40 48.81
N LEU A 9 10.96 -12.42 48.25
CA LEU A 9 11.20 -12.93 46.90
C LEU A 9 10.29 -12.16 45.94
N VAL A 10 10.84 -11.23 45.15
CA VAL A 10 10.09 -10.55 44.08
C VAL A 10 10.29 -11.35 42.80
N ALA A 11 9.29 -12.16 42.44
CA ALA A 11 9.21 -12.81 41.13
C ALA A 11 8.73 -11.80 40.09
N ALA A 12 9.66 -11.26 39.30
CA ALA A 12 9.33 -10.44 38.13
C ALA A 12 8.78 -11.35 37.01
N LEU A 13 7.46 -11.32 36.81
CA LEU A 13 6.80 -11.91 35.65
C LEU A 13 7.22 -11.13 34.39
N LEU A 14 8.15 -11.68 33.62
CA LEU A 14 8.35 -11.32 32.22
C LEU A 14 7.16 -11.82 31.40
N GLY A 15 6.12 -11.00 31.31
CA GLY A 15 5.09 -11.14 30.29
C GLY A 15 5.70 -10.82 28.92
N LEU A 16 6.24 -11.82 28.23
CA LEU A 16 6.49 -11.74 26.79
C LEU A 16 5.13 -11.69 26.10
N GLY A 17 4.62 -10.48 25.89
CA GLY A 17 3.53 -10.22 24.96
C GLY A 17 4.04 -10.44 23.54
N ALA A 18 4.06 -11.70 23.10
CA ALA A 18 4.10 -12.01 21.68
C ALA A 18 2.75 -11.58 21.10
N GLY A 19 2.69 -10.37 20.54
CA GLY A 19 1.58 -9.98 19.69
C GLY A 19 1.43 -10.99 18.54
N PRO A 20 0.22 -11.22 18.02
CA PRO A 20 0.05 -12.12 16.91
C PRO A 20 0.85 -11.57 15.72
N ALA A 21 1.89 -12.30 15.32
CA ALA A 21 2.46 -12.13 14.00
C ALA A 21 1.38 -12.61 13.01
N SER A 22 0.60 -11.67 12.47
CA SER A 22 -0.27 -11.98 11.34
C SER A 22 0.65 -12.45 10.21
N ALA A 23 0.59 -13.74 9.89
CA ALA A 23 1.26 -14.27 8.72
C ALA A 23 0.66 -13.57 7.49
N GLU A 24 1.45 -12.70 6.83
CA GLU A 24 1.05 -12.05 5.58
C GLU A 24 0.83 -13.14 4.53
N THR A 25 -0.44 -13.54 4.38
CA THR A 25 -0.84 -14.55 3.42
C THR A 25 -1.05 -13.86 2.09
N SER A 26 -0.38 -14.33 1.04
CA SER A 26 -0.56 -13.78 -0.30
C SER A 26 -2.04 -13.75 -0.69
N PRO A 27 -2.51 -12.71 -1.42
CA PRO A 27 -3.92 -12.60 -1.79
C PRO A 27 -4.40 -13.81 -2.60
N SER A 28 -5.63 -14.26 -2.33
CA SER A 28 -6.26 -15.32 -3.14
C SER A 28 -6.51 -14.85 -4.57
N LEU A 29 -6.75 -15.77 -5.52
CA LEU A 29 -7.04 -15.40 -6.92
C LEU A 29 -8.28 -14.48 -7.04
N THR A 30 -9.35 -14.80 -6.31
CA THR A 30 -10.57 -13.99 -6.25
C THR A 30 -10.27 -12.59 -5.70
N GLU A 31 -9.40 -12.51 -4.71
CA GLU A 31 -8.99 -11.25 -4.12
C GLU A 31 -8.16 -10.39 -5.08
N LYS A 32 -7.19 -11.00 -5.77
CA LYS A 32 -6.39 -10.32 -6.80
C LYS A 32 -7.28 -9.75 -7.89
N ALA A 33 -8.27 -10.53 -8.36
CA ALA A 33 -9.24 -10.05 -9.34
C ALA A 33 -10.09 -8.88 -8.81
N ALA A 34 -10.53 -8.94 -7.55
CA ALA A 34 -11.31 -7.88 -6.94
C ALA A 34 -10.50 -6.58 -6.75
N LEU A 35 -9.23 -6.67 -6.36
CA LEU A 35 -8.29 -5.55 -6.26
C LEU A 35 -8.05 -4.89 -7.63
N GLN A 36 -7.71 -5.69 -8.64
CA GLN A 36 -7.48 -5.22 -10.01
C GLN A 36 -8.72 -4.53 -10.58
N ALA A 37 -9.90 -5.14 -10.40
CA ALA A 37 -11.16 -4.54 -10.86
C ALA A 37 -11.51 -3.25 -10.09
N ALA A 38 -11.19 -3.18 -8.79
CA ALA A 38 -11.42 -1.97 -8.00
C ALA A 38 -10.47 -0.82 -8.41
N MET A 39 -9.20 -1.12 -8.69
CA MET A 39 -8.25 -0.16 -9.23
C MET A 39 -8.69 0.35 -10.59
N GLN A 40 -9.08 -0.53 -11.52
CA GLN A 40 -9.57 -0.12 -12.84
C GLN A 40 -10.78 0.81 -12.72
N ARG A 41 -11.78 0.46 -11.89
CA ARG A 41 -12.94 1.33 -11.62
C ARG A 41 -12.56 2.64 -10.95
N HIS A 42 -11.48 2.69 -10.17
CA HIS A 42 -10.96 3.95 -9.63
C HIS A 42 -10.42 4.81 -10.77
N ILE A 43 -9.52 4.26 -11.59
CA ILE A 43 -8.94 4.95 -12.75
C ILE A 43 -10.05 5.50 -13.65
N ASP A 44 -10.96 4.65 -14.12
CA ASP A 44 -12.04 5.01 -15.04
C ASP A 44 -12.90 6.18 -14.52
N ARG A 45 -13.16 6.23 -13.20
CA ARG A 45 -13.95 7.31 -12.57
C ARG A 45 -13.19 8.61 -12.41
N THR A 46 -11.85 8.58 -12.47
CA THR A 46 -10.98 9.75 -12.31
C THR A 46 -10.54 10.37 -13.64
N LEU A 47 -10.83 9.73 -14.77
CA LEU A 47 -10.47 10.25 -16.08
C LEU A 47 -11.29 11.50 -16.43
N VAL A 48 -10.61 12.48 -17.04
CA VAL A 48 -11.17 13.65 -17.70
C VAL A 48 -10.70 13.61 -19.15
N ASP A 49 -11.64 13.40 -20.07
CA ASP A 49 -11.36 13.23 -21.51
C ASP A 49 -10.26 12.19 -21.78
N GLY A 50 -10.37 11.02 -21.14
CA GLY A 50 -9.48 9.88 -21.34
C GLY A 50 -8.15 9.91 -20.55
N ALA A 51 -7.89 10.97 -19.77
CA ALA A 51 -6.65 11.11 -19.01
C ALA A 51 -6.90 11.42 -17.52
N ILE A 52 -6.02 10.96 -16.63
CA ILE A 52 -5.93 11.51 -15.27
C ILE A 52 -5.26 12.88 -15.37
N LEU A 53 -5.82 13.88 -14.70
CA LEU A 53 -5.19 15.18 -14.56
C LEU A 53 -4.31 15.19 -13.30
N HIS A 54 -3.00 15.28 -13.49
CA HIS A 54 -2.02 15.31 -12.41
C HIS A 54 -1.40 16.70 -12.29
N LEU A 55 -1.56 17.35 -11.14
CA LEU A 55 -0.83 18.58 -10.82
C LEU A 55 0.59 18.23 -10.37
N ASP A 56 1.57 18.53 -11.21
CA ASP A 56 2.98 18.43 -10.85
C ASP A 56 3.33 19.55 -9.87
N ARG A 57 3.76 19.18 -8.67
CA ARG A 57 4.05 20.17 -7.61
C ARG A 57 5.35 20.93 -7.83
N ALA A 58 6.29 20.40 -8.61
CA ALA A 58 7.56 21.05 -8.87
C ALA A 58 7.42 22.14 -9.94
N SER A 59 6.67 21.87 -11.01
CA SER A 59 6.43 22.84 -12.09
C SER A 59 5.17 23.68 -11.89
N GLY A 60 4.17 23.17 -11.15
CA GLY A 60 2.85 23.79 -11.03
C GLY A 60 1.92 23.51 -12.22
N GLU A 61 2.34 22.69 -13.18
CA GLU A 61 1.60 22.39 -14.40
C GLU A 61 0.67 21.17 -14.22
N VAL A 62 -0.45 21.17 -14.94
CA VAL A 62 -1.36 20.01 -15.01
C VAL A 62 -0.94 19.11 -16.18
N GLN A 63 -0.49 17.90 -15.86
CA GLN A 63 -0.16 16.86 -16.82
C GLN A 63 -1.37 15.97 -17.09
N ARG A 64 -1.53 15.56 -18.36
CA ARG A 64 -2.51 14.55 -18.77
C ARG A 64 -1.83 13.19 -18.83
N LEU A 65 -2.32 12.25 -18.02
CA LEU A 65 -1.78 10.90 -17.92
C LEU A 65 -2.78 9.89 -18.49
N HIS A 66 -2.42 9.26 -19.60
CA HIS A 66 -3.26 8.31 -20.33
C HIS A 66 -2.98 6.87 -19.87
N PRO A 67 -4.00 6.11 -19.42
CA PRO A 67 -3.80 4.75 -18.94
C PRO A 67 -3.34 3.81 -20.06
N VAL A 68 -2.37 2.94 -19.77
CA VAL A 68 -1.88 1.90 -20.70
C VAL A 68 -2.21 0.50 -20.20
N THR A 69 -1.66 0.08 -19.05
CA THR A 69 -1.85 -1.29 -18.56
C THR A 69 -1.59 -1.43 -17.07
N ALA A 70 -2.35 -2.32 -16.42
CA ALA A 70 -2.12 -2.74 -15.05
C ALA A 70 -1.04 -3.82 -14.98
N HIS A 71 -0.18 -3.78 -13.96
CA HIS A 71 0.73 -4.88 -13.69
C HIS A 71 0.00 -5.98 -12.90
N PRO A 72 0.25 -7.27 -13.20
CA PRO A 72 -0.47 -8.37 -12.54
C PRO A 72 0.00 -8.63 -11.10
N MET A 73 1.20 -8.14 -10.74
CA MET A 73 1.76 -8.27 -9.40
C MET A 73 1.05 -7.32 -8.44
N ILE A 74 0.65 -7.85 -7.28
CA ILE A 74 0.07 -7.09 -6.17
C ILE A 74 1.05 -7.21 -5.01
N LEU A 75 1.45 -6.07 -4.45
CA LEU A 75 2.34 -6.02 -3.30
C LEU A 75 1.51 -5.88 -2.02
N ILE A 76 2.04 -6.37 -0.91
CA ILE A 76 1.39 -6.30 0.41
C ILE A 76 2.03 -5.17 1.20
N TYR A 77 1.21 -4.34 1.85
CA TYR A 77 1.62 -3.24 2.73
C TYR A 77 0.88 -3.38 4.07
N GLY A 78 1.36 -4.27 4.95
CA GLY A 78 0.61 -4.66 6.14
C GLY A 78 -0.75 -5.27 5.77
N GLU A 79 -1.85 -4.64 6.21
CA GLU A 79 -3.21 -5.06 5.85
C GLU A 79 -3.72 -4.47 4.53
N HIS A 80 -2.86 -3.76 3.81
CA HIS A 80 -3.17 -3.03 2.58
C HIS A 80 -2.42 -3.61 1.39
N PHE A 81 -2.70 -3.05 0.21
CA PHE A 81 -2.15 -3.54 -1.04
C PHE A 81 -1.56 -2.38 -1.86
N VAL A 82 -0.55 -2.67 -2.67
CA VAL A 82 -0.05 -1.73 -3.68
C VAL A 82 -0.18 -2.36 -5.06
N LEU A 83 -0.85 -1.67 -5.97
CA LEU A 83 -1.03 -2.07 -7.35
C LEU A 83 -0.39 -1.02 -8.26
N CYS A 84 0.44 -1.46 -9.19
CA CYS A 84 1.15 -0.60 -10.14
C CYS A 84 0.40 -0.56 -11.48
N PHE A 85 0.36 0.62 -12.11
CA PHE A 85 -0.27 0.81 -13.40
C PHE A 85 0.58 1.78 -14.25
N ASP A 86 0.78 1.44 -15.53
CA ASP A 86 1.53 2.28 -16.45
C ASP A 86 0.62 3.32 -17.11
N PHE A 87 1.04 4.58 -17.06
CA PHE A 87 0.46 5.68 -17.81
C PHE A 87 1.47 6.29 -18.78
N ARG A 88 0.97 7.12 -19.70
CA ARG A 88 1.78 7.93 -20.62
C ARG A 88 1.38 9.40 -20.52
N ASP A 89 2.34 10.30 -20.55
CA ASP A 89 2.05 11.73 -20.74
C ASP A 89 1.73 12.06 -22.22
N ASP A 90 1.37 13.31 -22.51
CA ASP A 90 1.08 13.77 -23.88
C ASP A 90 2.32 13.70 -24.81
N ALA A 91 3.54 13.63 -24.25
CA ALA A 91 4.77 13.44 -25.01
C ALA A 91 5.11 11.94 -25.24
N GLY A 92 4.31 11.02 -24.68
CA GLY A 92 4.51 9.57 -24.77
C GLY A 92 5.52 9.00 -23.76
N ASN A 93 5.99 9.79 -22.80
CA ASN A 93 6.89 9.31 -21.74
C ASN A 93 6.12 8.43 -20.75
N ASN A 94 6.78 7.40 -20.23
CA ASN A 94 6.17 6.52 -19.24
C ASN A 94 6.06 7.23 -17.89
N VAL A 95 4.86 7.24 -17.32
CA VAL A 95 4.58 7.79 -15.99
C VAL A 95 3.95 6.68 -15.15
N PRO A 96 4.72 5.92 -14.37
CA PRO A 96 4.15 4.87 -13.52
C PRO A 96 3.34 5.52 -12.38
N ILE A 97 2.22 4.88 -12.04
CA ILE A 97 1.42 5.25 -10.87
C ILE A 97 1.26 4.02 -9.98
N ASP A 98 1.61 4.17 -8.71
CA ASP A 98 1.45 3.13 -7.70
C ASP A 98 0.23 3.50 -6.81
N TYR A 99 -0.80 2.66 -6.84
CA TYR A 99 -2.05 2.82 -6.09
C TYR A 99 -2.04 2.00 -4.81
N TYR A 100 -2.21 2.67 -3.67
CA TYR A 100 -2.28 2.04 -2.36
C TYR A 100 -3.74 1.86 -1.98
N MET A 101 -4.11 0.62 -1.70
CA MET A 101 -5.50 0.19 -1.58
C MET A 101 -5.79 -0.46 -0.22
N ALA A 102 -6.92 -0.08 0.37
CA ALA A 102 -7.42 -0.66 1.60
C ALA A 102 -8.76 -1.37 1.36
N ARG A 103 -9.05 -2.38 2.17
CA ARG A 103 -10.38 -3.00 2.22
C ARG A 103 -11.40 -1.98 2.75
N GLN A 104 -12.55 -1.90 2.11
CA GLN A 104 -13.68 -1.09 2.56
C GLN A 104 -14.98 -1.88 2.33
N GLY A 105 -15.52 -2.45 3.41
CA GLY A 105 -16.67 -3.37 3.33
C GLY A 105 -16.35 -4.57 2.44
N GLY A 106 -17.19 -4.82 1.44
CA GLY A 106 -16.99 -5.90 0.45
C GLY A 106 -16.14 -5.51 -0.78
N SER A 107 -15.44 -4.37 -0.75
CA SER A 107 -14.63 -3.88 -1.89
C SER A 107 -13.28 -3.32 -1.43
N TYR A 108 -12.57 -2.69 -2.37
CA TYR A 108 -11.30 -2.01 -2.13
C TYR A 108 -11.38 -0.56 -2.60
N THR A 109 -10.68 0.32 -1.90
CA THR A 109 -10.60 1.73 -2.23
C THR A 109 -9.15 2.20 -2.23
N VAL A 110 -8.83 3.16 -3.09
CA VAL A 110 -7.53 3.82 -3.11
C VAL A 110 -7.49 4.85 -1.98
N PHE A 111 -6.50 4.75 -1.10
CA PHE A 111 -6.27 5.75 -0.03
C PHE A 111 -5.03 6.62 -0.30
N HIS A 112 -4.13 6.18 -1.16
CA HIS A 112 -2.98 6.96 -1.60
C HIS A 112 -2.60 6.63 -3.04
N THR A 113 -2.15 7.64 -3.77
CA THR A 113 -1.72 7.54 -5.17
C THR A 113 -0.35 8.19 -5.31
N ALA A 114 0.65 7.40 -5.67
CA ALA A 114 2.01 7.86 -5.90
C ALA A 114 2.25 7.98 -7.41
N VAL A 115 2.16 9.21 -7.93
CA VAL A 115 2.36 9.51 -9.36
C VAL A 115 3.84 9.81 -9.60
N ALA A 116 4.47 9.07 -10.50
CA ALA A 116 5.89 9.21 -10.84
C ALA A 116 6.86 9.10 -9.64
N ASP A 117 6.40 8.58 -8.50
CA ASP A 117 7.16 8.50 -7.26
C ASP A 117 7.51 7.05 -6.93
N ARG A 118 8.32 6.45 -7.82
CA ARG A 118 8.80 5.08 -7.62
C ARG A 118 9.75 4.97 -6.42
N ALA A 119 10.36 6.08 -6.01
CA ALA A 119 11.23 6.13 -4.85
C ALA A 119 10.47 5.76 -3.56
N LEU A 120 9.26 6.28 -3.37
CA LEU A 120 8.43 5.92 -2.22
C LEU A 120 8.22 4.40 -2.10
N LEU A 121 7.83 3.74 -3.19
CA LEU A 121 7.62 2.29 -3.18
C LEU A 121 8.93 1.54 -2.87
N GLN A 122 10.04 1.96 -3.47
CA GLN A 122 11.35 1.35 -3.25
C GLN A 122 11.81 1.50 -1.80
N ASP A 123 11.61 2.67 -1.19
CA ASP A 123 11.96 2.93 0.21
C ASP A 123 11.11 2.09 1.16
N LEU A 124 9.81 1.93 0.87
CA LEU A 124 8.92 1.07 1.66
C LEU A 124 9.33 -0.41 1.55
N MET A 125 9.74 -0.86 0.38
CA MET A 125 10.27 -2.22 0.18
C MET A 125 11.60 -2.41 0.90
N ALA A 126 12.52 -1.45 0.81
CA ALA A 126 13.81 -1.48 1.49
C ALA A 126 13.65 -1.48 3.02
N ALA A 127 12.63 -0.79 3.53
CA ALA A 127 12.27 -0.79 4.94
C ALA A 127 11.49 -2.05 5.39
N GLY A 128 11.24 -3.00 4.49
CA GLY A 128 10.48 -4.23 4.79
C GLY A 128 8.99 -4.00 5.08
N LYS A 129 8.46 -2.81 4.74
CA LYS A 129 7.05 -2.47 4.93
C LYS A 129 6.18 -2.96 3.77
N VAL A 130 6.76 -3.05 2.57
CA VAL A 130 6.10 -3.60 1.40
C VAL A 130 6.79 -4.88 0.96
N THR A 131 6.00 -5.94 0.77
CA THR A 131 6.47 -7.28 0.39
C THR A 131 5.81 -7.76 -0.90
N ARG A 132 6.39 -8.78 -1.55
CA ARG A 132 5.90 -9.39 -2.80
C ARG A 132 5.07 -10.62 -2.52
#